data_AF-A0A2S2QV64-F1
#
_entry.id   AF-A0A2S2QV64-F1
#
_cell.length_a   1.000
_cell.length_b   1.000
_cell.length_c   1.000
_cell.angle_alpha   90.00
_cell.angle_beta   90.00
_cell.angle_gamma   90.00
#
_symmetry.space_group_name_H-M   'P 1'
#
loop_
_entity.id
_entity.type
_entity.pdbx_description
1 polymer ?
#
loop_
_entity_poly.entity_id
_entity_poly.type
_entity_poly.pdbx_seq_one_letter_code
_entity_poly.pdbx_strand_id
1 'polypeptide(L)'
;MMHDKKRNPERPPLIKNIMEAWQSRWNNNEKGKWTYTLTPNIDPWISRRHGETNFHFTQALSGHGCFAAYIKRFGKLESSECRFCDDPVDDAAHMLSSAAPGIKKETS
;
A
#
# COMPACT_ATOMS: atom_id res chain seq x y z
N MET A 1 18.25 47.04 -10.45
CA MET A 1 18.28 46.14 -11.63
C MET A 1 18.24 44.69 -11.14
N MET A 2 17.07 44.08 -11.13
CA MET A 2 16.92 42.67 -10.78
C MET A 2 17.36 41.84 -11.98
N HIS A 3 18.37 40.99 -11.79
CA HIS A 3 18.80 40.06 -12.82
C HIS A 3 17.85 38.86 -12.79
N ASP A 4 16.80 38.91 -13.60
CA ASP A 4 15.97 37.73 -13.89
C ASP A 4 16.83 36.70 -14.61
N LYS A 5 17.35 35.73 -13.85
CA LYS A 5 17.99 34.53 -14.41
C LYS A 5 16.93 33.76 -15.19
N LYS A 6 16.87 33.99 -16.50
CA LYS A 6 15.99 33.27 -17.43
C LYS A 6 16.11 31.77 -17.15
N ARG A 7 14.98 31.15 -16.82
CA ARG A 7 14.86 29.71 -16.57
C ARG A 7 15.33 28.97 -17.82
N ASN A 8 16.34 28.10 -17.70
CA ASN A 8 16.81 27.28 -18.81
C ASN A 8 15.63 26.46 -19.38
N PRO A 9 15.28 26.62 -20.66
CA PRO A 9 14.15 25.92 -21.29
C PRO A 9 14.32 24.40 -21.33
N GLU A 10 15.55 23.88 -21.22
CA GLU A 10 15.81 22.43 -21.15
C GLU A 10 15.67 21.85 -19.74
N ARG A 11 15.52 22.69 -18.70
CA ARG A 11 15.34 22.21 -17.33
C ARG A 11 13.91 21.66 -17.20
N PRO A 12 13.72 20.36 -16.95
CA PRO A 12 12.37 19.83 -16.77
C PRO A 12 11.68 20.54 -15.60
N PRO A 13 10.33 20.63 -15.60
CA PRO A 13 9.60 21.15 -14.46
C PRO A 13 10.05 20.45 -13.17
N LEU A 14 10.27 21.20 -12.09
CA LEU A 14 10.81 20.65 -10.83
C LEU A 14 10.03 19.41 -10.36
N ILE A 15 8.70 19.42 -10.57
CA ILE A 15 7.81 18.33 -10.23
C ILE A 15 8.13 17.06 -11.05
N LYS A 16 8.43 17.18 -12.34
CA LYS A 16 8.78 16.03 -13.19
C LYS A 16 10.02 15.31 -12.66
N ASN A 17 11.07 16.06 -12.30
CA ASN A 17 12.29 15.47 -11.73
C ASN A 17 12.05 14.83 -10.36
N ILE A 18 11.18 15.43 -9.53
CA ILE A 18 10.80 14.86 -8.23
C ILE A 18 10.02 13.55 -8.42
N MET A 19 9.08 13.52 -9.35
CA MET A 19 8.28 12.33 -9.66
C MET A 19 9.13 11.19 -10.20
N GLU A 20 10.04 11.46 -11.15
CA GLU A 20 10.97 10.47 -11.67
C GLU A 20 11.89 9.92 -10.57
N ALA A 21 12.41 10.78 -9.69
CA ALA A 21 13.24 10.36 -8.57
C ALA A 21 12.45 9.52 -7.55
N TRP A 22 11.20 9.89 -7.26
CA TRP A 22 10.34 9.11 -6.35
C TRP A 22 10.00 7.75 -6.96
N GLN A 23 9.54 7.71 -8.21
CA GLN A 23 9.24 6.47 -8.92
C GLN A 23 10.45 5.54 -9.00
N SER A 24 11.64 6.09 -9.28
CA SER A 24 12.89 5.31 -9.29
C SER A 24 13.19 4.69 -7.93
N ARG A 25 13.07 5.45 -6.84
CA ARG A 25 13.23 4.91 -5.48
C ARG A 25 12.17 3.86 -5.16
N TRP A 26 10.93 4.07 -5.61
CA TRP A 26 9.82 3.16 -5.36
C TRP A 26 10.02 1.81 -6.03
N ASN A 27 10.46 1.80 -7.30
CA ASN A 27 10.76 0.59 -8.05
C ASN A 27 11.87 -0.24 -7.37
N ASN A 28 12.89 0.44 -6.81
CA ASN A 28 14.10 -0.20 -6.33
C ASN A 28 14.12 -0.46 -4.81
N ASN A 29 13.10 -0.04 -4.06
CA ASN A 29 13.06 -0.26 -2.61
C ASN A 29 12.60 -1.68 -2.26
N GLU A 30 13.29 -2.35 -1.34
CA GLU A 30 12.91 -3.65 -0.78
C GLU A 30 11.81 -3.55 0.29
N LYS A 31 11.66 -2.38 0.92
CA LYS A 31 10.62 -2.12 1.91
C LYS A 31 9.32 -1.72 1.21
N GLY A 32 8.19 -2.13 1.79
CA GLY A 32 6.88 -1.75 1.27
C GLY A 32 6.50 -2.47 -0.02
N LYS A 33 7.12 -3.62 -0.33
CA LYS A 33 6.80 -4.41 -1.54
C LYS A 33 5.33 -4.76 -1.66
N TRP A 34 4.65 -5.01 -0.54
CA TRP A 34 3.19 -5.19 -0.52
C TRP A 34 2.45 -3.97 -1.08
N THR A 35 2.68 -2.77 -0.54
CA THR A 35 2.04 -1.56 -1.07
C THR A 35 2.44 -1.31 -2.53
N TYR A 36 3.68 -1.64 -2.93
CA TYR A 36 4.14 -1.55 -4.32
C TYR A 36 3.34 -2.45 -5.27
N THR A 37 2.93 -3.66 -4.86
CA THR A 37 2.10 -4.52 -5.72
C THR A 37 0.75 -3.88 -6.02
N LEU A 38 0.19 -3.12 -5.07
CA LEU A 38 -1.07 -2.40 -5.23
C LEU A 38 -0.90 -1.11 -6.05
N THR A 39 0.23 -0.41 -5.89
CA THR A 39 0.46 0.93 -6.46
C THR A 39 1.84 1.06 -7.10
N PRO A 40 2.13 0.29 -8.18
CA PRO A 40 3.47 0.29 -8.79
C PRO A 40 3.81 1.62 -9.43
N ASN A 41 2.82 2.34 -9.97
CA ASN A 41 2.97 3.71 -10.45
C ASN A 41 2.39 4.69 -9.43
N ILE A 42 3.21 5.66 -9.01
CA ILE A 42 2.83 6.66 -8.02
C ILE A 42 2.00 7.79 -8.62
N ASP A 43 2.11 8.08 -9.93
CA ASP A 43 1.43 9.22 -10.56
C ASP A 43 -0.09 9.20 -10.34
N PRO A 44 -0.82 8.09 -10.63
CA PRO A 44 -2.26 8.02 -10.38
C PRO A 44 -2.60 8.13 -8.90
N TRP A 45 -1.67 7.72 -8.02
CA TRP A 45 -1.88 7.72 -6.59
C TRP A 45 -1.86 9.14 -6.01
N ILE A 46 -1.01 10.02 -6.54
CA ILE A 46 -0.95 11.42 -6.12
C ILE A 46 -2.09 12.23 -6.75
N SER A 47 -2.44 11.94 -8.01
CA SER A 47 -3.43 12.71 -8.75
C SER A 47 -4.89 12.39 -8.38
N ARG A 48 -5.12 11.48 -7.42
CA ARG A 48 -6.49 11.10 -7.05
C ARG A 48 -7.24 12.28 -6.43
N ARG A 49 -8.53 12.39 -6.78
CA ARG A 49 -9.44 13.41 -6.21
C ARG A 49 -10.37 12.85 -5.13
N HIS A 50 -10.33 11.55 -4.89
CA HIS A 50 -11.19 10.82 -3.95
C HIS A 50 -10.43 9.61 -3.39
N GLY A 51 -10.96 9.01 -2.32
CA GLY A 51 -10.38 7.80 -1.71
C GLY A 51 -9.45 8.15 -0.55
N GLU A 52 -9.99 8.81 0.47
CA GLU A 52 -9.32 8.98 1.75
C GLU A 52 -9.07 7.61 2.40
N THR A 53 -7.97 7.51 3.14
CA THR A 53 -7.63 6.29 3.86
C THR A 53 -8.25 6.32 5.25
N ASN A 54 -9.23 5.46 5.50
CA ASN A 54 -9.71 5.21 6.86
C ASN A 54 -8.78 4.20 7.58
N PHE A 55 -9.05 3.94 8.86
CA PHE A 55 -8.23 3.04 9.68
C PHE A 55 -8.04 1.66 9.05
N HIS A 56 -9.12 1.00 8.62
CA HIS A 56 -9.06 -0.35 8.04
C HIS A 56 -8.41 -0.36 6.66
N PHE A 57 -8.67 0.65 5.83
CA PHE A 57 -8.06 0.74 4.52
C PHE A 57 -6.55 0.99 4.62
N THR A 58 -6.12 1.79 5.60
CA THR A 58 -4.69 2.01 5.88
C THR A 58 -4.00 0.71 6.29
N GLN A 59 -4.66 -0.11 7.10
CA GLN A 59 -4.17 -1.44 7.49
C GLN A 59 -4.02 -2.35 6.26
N ALA A 60 -5.05 -2.43 5.40
CA ALA A 60 -4.99 -3.20 4.17
C ALA A 60 -3.86 -2.74 3.24
N LEU A 61 -3.72 -1.43 2.99
CA LEU A 61 -2.67 -0.89 2.11
C LEU A 61 -1.25 -1.13 2.62
N SER A 62 -1.07 -1.10 3.94
CA SER A 62 0.25 -1.30 4.58
C SER A 62 0.56 -2.78 4.83
N GLY A 63 -0.43 -3.67 4.80
CA GLY A 63 -0.25 -5.06 5.20
C GLY A 63 -0.05 -5.22 6.70
N HIS A 64 -0.48 -4.22 7.48
CA HIS A 64 -0.26 -4.13 8.92
C HIS A 64 -1.58 -4.17 9.69
N GLY A 65 -1.48 -4.31 11.01
CA GLY A 65 -2.61 -4.09 11.92
C GLY A 65 -3.32 -5.38 12.30
N CYS A 66 -4.56 -5.56 11.82
CA CYS A 66 -5.47 -6.60 12.30
C CYS A 66 -5.17 -8.02 11.80
N PHE A 67 -4.30 -8.17 10.80
CA PHE A 67 -4.00 -9.46 10.17
C PHE A 67 -3.22 -10.39 11.10
N ALA A 68 -3.65 -11.65 11.23
CA ALA A 68 -3.00 -12.62 12.10
C ALA A 68 -1.53 -12.84 11.72
N ALA A 69 -1.20 -12.87 10.43
CA ALA A 69 0.18 -12.95 9.96
C ALA A 69 1.05 -11.78 10.45
N TYR A 70 0.49 -10.56 10.46
CA TYR A 70 1.20 -9.38 10.97
C TYR A 70 1.36 -9.42 12.50
N ILE A 71 0.33 -9.82 13.23
CA ILE A 71 0.36 -9.88 14.71
C ILE A 71 1.33 -10.98 15.18
N LYS A 72 1.35 -12.13 14.50
CA LYS A 72 2.29 -13.24 14.76
C LYS A 72 3.75 -12.83 14.62
N ARG A 73 4.08 -11.93 13.68
CA ARG A 73 5.44 -11.38 13.53
C ARG A 73 5.98 -10.73 14.81
N PHE A 74 5.09 -10.25 15.69
CA PHE A 74 5.45 -9.68 16.99
C PHE A 74 5.25 -10.64 18.17
N GLY A 75 5.03 -11.93 17.92
CA GLY A 75 4.85 -12.95 18.95
C GLY A 75 3.57 -12.81 19.77
N LYS A 76 2.56 -12.12 19.25
CA LYS A 76 1.27 -11.90 19.93
C LYS A 76 0.19 -12.91 19.55
N LEU A 77 0.45 -13.73 18.53
CA LEU A 77 -0.38 -14.86 18.10
C LEU A 77 0.53 -16.01 17.69
N GLU A 78 0.06 -17.23 17.95
CA GLU A 78 0.76 -18.47 17.59
C GLU A 78 0.51 -18.89 16.13
N SER A 79 -0.67 -18.60 15.61
CA SER A 79 -1.09 -18.95 14.24
C SER A 79 -1.25 -17.71 13.35
N SER A 80 -0.96 -17.88 12.05
CA SER A 80 -1.25 -16.90 11.01
C SER A 80 -2.54 -17.21 10.25
N GLU A 81 -3.24 -18.29 10.60
CA GLU A 81 -4.41 -18.76 9.87
C GLU A 81 -5.58 -17.77 9.92
N CYS A 82 -6.36 -17.75 8.84
CA CYS A 82 -7.58 -16.96 8.77
C CYS A 82 -8.66 -17.53 9.69
N ARG A 83 -9.26 -16.65 10.50
CA ARG A 83 -10.41 -17.04 11.35
C ARG A 83 -11.68 -17.30 10.53
N PHE A 84 -11.78 -16.71 9.34
CA PHE A 84 -13.02 -16.66 8.58
C PHE A 84 -13.09 -17.72 7.46
N CYS A 85 -11.96 -18.26 7.04
CA CYS A 85 -11.88 -19.29 6.02
C CYS A 85 -10.70 -20.23 6.30
N ASP A 86 -10.47 -21.22 5.45
CA ASP A 86 -9.44 -22.23 5.68
C ASP A 86 -8.08 -21.84 5.05
N ASP A 87 -7.87 -20.55 4.79
CA ASP A 87 -6.59 -20.01 4.31
C ASP A 87 -5.55 -20.01 5.44
N PRO A 88 -4.35 -20.58 5.23
CA PRO A 88 -3.31 -20.66 6.25
C PRO A 88 -2.67 -19.29 6.60
N VAL A 89 -2.95 -18.24 5.81
CA VAL A 89 -2.35 -16.91 5.98
C VAL A 89 -3.41 -15.81 5.89
N ASP A 90 -3.79 -15.28 7.05
CA ASP A 90 -4.52 -14.02 7.17
C ASP A 90 -3.55 -12.84 7.03
N ASP A 91 -3.41 -12.36 5.80
CA ASP A 91 -2.73 -11.13 5.45
C ASP A 91 -3.61 -10.21 4.58
N ALA A 92 -3.10 -9.02 4.27
CA ALA A 92 -3.83 -8.07 3.43
C ALA A 92 -4.04 -8.57 2.00
N ALA A 93 -3.16 -9.45 1.49
CA ALA A 93 -3.33 -10.03 0.16
C ALA A 93 -4.54 -10.94 0.17
N HIS A 94 -4.60 -11.87 1.13
CA HIS A 94 -5.74 -12.74 1.37
C HIS A 94 -7.03 -11.92 1.49
N MET A 95 -7.05 -10.88 2.35
CA MET A 95 -8.25 -10.06 2.54
C MET A 95 -8.71 -9.32 1.26
N LEU A 96 -7.77 -8.79 0.46
CA LEU A 96 -8.11 -8.05 -0.77
C LEU A 96 -8.38 -8.96 -1.97
N SER A 97 -7.78 -10.15 -2.02
CA SER A 97 -7.98 -11.13 -3.10
C SER A 97 -9.24 -11.96 -2.91
N SER A 98 -9.66 -12.16 -1.66
CA SER A 98 -10.84 -12.95 -1.33
C SER A 98 -12.10 -12.12 -1.54
N ALA A 99 -12.86 -12.40 -2.61
CA ALA A 99 -14.30 -12.15 -2.56
C ALA A 99 -14.82 -12.95 -1.35
N ALA A 100 -15.29 -12.24 -0.32
CA ALA A 100 -15.64 -12.78 1.01
C ALA A 100 -16.05 -14.26 0.98
N PRO A 101 -15.19 -15.19 1.45
CA PRO A 101 -15.60 -16.56 1.66
C PRO A 101 -16.67 -16.49 2.73
N GLY A 102 -17.85 -17.03 2.40
CA GLY A 102 -19.08 -16.86 3.15
C GLY A 102 -18.87 -16.86 4.65
N ILE A 103 -19.48 -15.85 5.31
CA ILE A 103 -19.78 -15.84 6.73
C ILE A 103 -20.18 -17.27 7.12
N LYS A 104 -19.33 -17.97 7.88
CA LYS A 104 -19.70 -19.25 8.49
C LYS A 104 -20.93 -18.91 9.34
N LYS A 105 -22.13 -19.31 8.88
CA LYS A 105 -23.36 -19.15 9.64
C LYS A 105 -23.13 -19.88 10.96
N GLU A 106 -23.04 -19.15 12.06
CA GLU A 106 -23.12 -19.73 13.39
C GLU A 106 -24.49 -20.42 13.47
N THR A 107 -24.49 -21.74 13.42
CA THR A 107 -25.62 -22.53 13.89
C THR A 107 -25.46 -22.65 15.41
N SER A 108 -26.26 -21.89 16.14
CA SER A 108 -26.72 -22.25 17.48
C SER A 108 -28.23 -22.10 17.55
#